data_AF-A0A1Y5MJM6-F1
#
_entry.id   AF-A0A1Y5MJM6-F1
#
_cell.length_a   1.000
_cell.length_b   1.000
_cell.length_c   1.000
_cell.angle_alpha   90.00
_cell.angle_beta   90.00
_cell.angle_gamma   90.00
#
_symmetry.space_group_name_H-M   'P 1'
#
loop_
_entity.id
_entity.type
_entity.pdbx_description
1 polymer ?
#
loop_
_entity_poly.entity_id
_entity_poly.type
_entity_poly.pdbx_seq_one_letter_code
_entity_poly.pdbx_strand_id
1 'polypeptide(L)'
;MKKCLLSLALFCTLAFCADDEVVSKQNDQVWIGSMGGCKLYVFSLKTTDAPVDKLIAKDEAQKELVANTKNLPNKHNVMFAKCDDYTALIDSGYEDSLEVLKYDLQTFGNIKPEDLTYVIITHAHPDHIGGLIDGGKKTFKNARLLIDEKEWDYWMKGKDERTKEILSLYKDDKSFFDHKKPLFDGALKIMAIPAYGHTPGHNMISFESDNDKIIFIADLLHVLAVQEVEPSISITYDIDPAQAAKTREKVLDGLEDETTKIVGAHMPYKSPITLPE
;
A
#
# COMPACT_ATOMS: atom_id res chain seq x y z
N MET A 1 33.71 17.50 63.07
CA MET A 1 32.26 17.75 62.86
C MET A 1 32.06 18.44 61.53
N LYS A 2 31.10 17.92 60.76
CA LYS A 2 30.64 18.30 59.42
C LYS A 2 30.56 19.82 59.16
N LYS A 3 30.86 20.23 57.91
CA LYS A 3 29.85 20.83 57.02
C LYS A 3 30.29 20.74 55.55
N CYS A 4 29.44 20.03 54.81
CA CYS A 4 29.37 19.89 53.36
C CYS A 4 28.17 20.75 52.92
N LEU A 5 28.29 21.50 51.83
CA LEU A 5 27.16 22.05 51.05
C LEU A 5 27.71 22.50 49.69
N LEU A 6 27.69 21.62 48.69
CA LEU A 6 26.65 21.42 47.67
C LEU A 6 26.49 22.63 46.72
N SER A 7 27.13 22.52 45.56
CA SER A 7 26.84 23.30 44.36
C SER A 7 25.54 22.78 43.75
N LEU A 8 24.52 23.64 43.64
CA LEU A 8 23.25 23.32 43.00
C LEU A 8 23.40 23.54 41.49
N ALA A 9 23.58 22.46 40.73
CA ALA A 9 23.47 22.49 39.28
C ALA A 9 21.99 22.49 38.90
N LEU A 10 21.56 23.55 38.22
CA LEU A 10 20.22 23.68 37.64
C LEU A 10 20.17 22.78 36.40
N PHE A 11 19.64 21.56 36.53
CA PHE A 11 19.32 20.71 35.39
C PHE A 11 18.07 21.26 34.72
N CYS A 12 18.26 22.03 33.65
CA CYS A 12 17.22 22.30 32.68
C CYS A 12 17.06 21.04 31.83
N THR A 13 16.08 20.20 32.16
CA THR A 13 15.66 19.10 31.28
C THR A 13 14.95 19.71 30.07
N LEU A 14 15.71 19.97 29.01
CA LEU A 14 15.17 20.07 27.66
C LEU A 14 14.59 18.70 27.32
N ALA A 15 13.27 18.58 27.33
CA ALA A 15 12.59 17.51 26.63
C ALA A 15 12.92 17.70 25.14
N PHE A 16 13.78 16.83 24.62
CA PHE A 16 13.89 16.65 23.18
C PHE A 16 12.58 15.99 22.73
N CYS A 17 11.67 16.78 22.16
CA CYS A 17 10.77 16.24 21.15
C CYS A 17 11.69 15.77 20.02
N ALA A 18 11.78 14.46 19.81
CA ALA A 18 12.40 13.95 18.60
C ALA A 18 11.46 14.35 17.45
N ASP A 19 11.97 15.16 16.52
CA ASP A 19 11.27 15.40 15.26
C ASP A 19 11.16 14.04 14.55
N ASP A 20 9.93 13.55 14.37
CA ASP A 20 9.59 12.32 13.65
C ASP A 20 9.74 12.53 12.13
N GLU A 21 10.90 13.01 11.67
CA GLU A 21 11.17 13.14 10.25
C GLU A 21 11.23 11.75 9.60
N VAL A 22 10.61 11.56 8.43
CA VAL A 22 10.69 10.29 7.69
C VAL A 22 12.12 10.05 7.22
N VAL A 23 12.91 9.37 8.05
CA VAL A 23 14.27 8.94 7.70
C VAL A 23 14.16 7.77 6.72
N SER A 24 14.57 7.98 5.47
CA SER A 24 14.53 6.94 4.45
C SER A 24 15.91 6.53 3.92
N LYS A 25 16.02 5.26 3.55
CA LYS A 25 17.15 4.70 2.81
C LYS A 25 16.62 3.88 1.65
N GLN A 26 17.01 4.25 0.44
CA GLN A 26 16.72 3.49 -0.76
C GLN A 26 17.93 2.63 -1.13
N ASN A 27 17.69 1.35 -1.42
CA ASN A 27 18.61 0.49 -2.17
C ASN A 27 17.92 0.12 -3.49
N ASP A 28 18.66 -0.40 -4.47
CA ASP A 28 18.14 -0.79 -5.79
C ASP A 28 17.03 -1.85 -5.69
N GLN A 29 16.88 -2.52 -4.54
CA GLN A 29 15.82 -3.52 -4.27
C GLN A 29 14.64 -3.02 -3.42
N VAL A 30 14.85 -2.23 -2.37
CA VAL A 30 13.79 -1.82 -1.41
C VAL A 30 13.83 -0.32 -1.07
N TRP A 31 12.68 0.29 -0.79
CA TRP A 31 12.59 1.54 -0.04
C TRP A 31 12.25 1.26 1.42
N ILE A 32 12.95 1.91 2.35
CA ILE A 32 12.72 1.79 3.80
C ILE A 32 12.57 3.20 4.37
N GLY A 33 11.50 3.45 5.11
CA GLY A 33 11.26 4.67 5.88
C GLY A 33 10.95 4.36 7.34
N SER A 34 10.92 5.39 8.18
CA SER A 34 10.44 5.33 9.56
C SER A 34 9.33 6.34 9.77
N MET A 35 8.29 5.97 10.52
CA MET A 35 7.12 6.83 10.75
C MET A 35 6.37 6.35 12.01
N GLY A 36 6.09 7.26 12.95
CA GLY A 36 5.34 6.94 14.17
C GLY A 36 5.93 5.78 14.98
N GLY A 37 7.27 5.69 15.08
CA GLY A 37 7.99 4.60 15.74
C GLY A 37 8.05 3.27 14.97
N CYS A 38 7.39 3.17 13.82
CA CYS A 38 7.40 1.98 12.97
C CYS A 38 8.38 2.11 11.81
N LYS A 39 8.83 0.98 11.27
CA LYS A 39 9.53 0.91 9.98
C LYS A 39 8.55 0.58 8.87
N LEU A 40 8.58 1.38 7.81
CA LEU A 40 7.80 1.17 6.60
C LEU A 40 8.70 0.72 5.46
N TYR A 41 8.18 -0.16 4.62
CA TYR A 41 8.89 -0.75 3.50
C TYR A 41 8.02 -0.70 2.26
N VAL A 42 8.64 -0.47 1.10
CA VAL A 42 8.05 -0.77 -0.21
C VAL A 42 8.91 -1.83 -0.87
N PHE A 43 8.35 -3.03 -1.04
CA PHE A 43 8.98 -4.13 -1.74
C PHE A 43 8.46 -4.16 -3.18
N SER A 44 9.38 -4.06 -4.15
CA SER A 44 9.06 -4.17 -5.57
C SER A 44 9.28 -5.61 -6.03
N LEU A 45 8.22 -6.41 -6.02
CA LEU A 45 8.29 -7.85 -6.24
C LEU A 45 8.60 -8.23 -7.69
N LYS A 46 8.21 -7.38 -8.64
CA LYS A 46 8.45 -7.56 -10.07
C LYS A 46 8.68 -6.24 -10.78
N THR A 47 9.34 -6.30 -11.93
CA THR A 47 9.35 -5.23 -12.92
C THR A 47 8.68 -5.74 -14.18
N THR A 48 7.71 -4.99 -14.69
CA THR A 48 6.96 -5.26 -15.91
C THR A 48 6.96 -4.00 -16.78
N ASP A 49 6.42 -4.09 -17.98
CA ASP A 49 6.06 -2.89 -18.74
C ASP A 49 4.69 -2.39 -18.29
N ALA A 50 4.49 -1.07 -18.30
CA ALA A 50 3.19 -0.48 -18.04
C ALA A 50 2.17 -0.93 -19.10
N PRO A 51 0.94 -1.31 -18.72
CA PRO A 51 -0.06 -1.89 -19.62
C PRO A 51 -0.77 -0.82 -20.48
N VAL A 52 -0.01 -0.07 -21.27
CA VAL A 52 -0.54 1.05 -22.09
C VAL A 52 -1.59 0.57 -23.07
N ASP A 53 -1.44 -0.64 -23.62
CA ASP A 53 -2.40 -1.25 -24.57
C ASP A 53 -3.76 -1.60 -23.95
N LYS A 54 -3.87 -1.50 -22.61
CA LYS A 54 -5.09 -1.77 -21.85
C LYS A 54 -5.85 -0.50 -21.47
N LEU A 55 -5.30 0.68 -21.75
CA LEU A 55 -5.98 1.93 -21.47
C LEU A 55 -7.19 2.13 -22.40
N ILE A 56 -8.27 2.69 -21.84
CA ILE A 56 -9.53 2.92 -22.53
C ILE A 56 -9.67 4.42 -22.82
N ALA A 57 -9.12 4.85 -23.97
CA ALA A 57 -9.28 6.21 -24.48
C ALA A 57 -10.69 6.46 -25.03
N LYS A 58 -11.27 7.63 -24.75
CA LYS A 58 -12.66 7.98 -25.10
C LYS A 58 -12.77 8.92 -26.31
N ASP A 59 -11.74 9.71 -26.57
CA ASP A 59 -11.67 10.65 -27.69
C ASP A 59 -10.33 10.59 -28.44
N GLU A 60 -10.18 11.38 -29.51
CA GLU A 60 -8.97 11.38 -30.35
C GLU A 60 -7.74 11.92 -29.61
N ALA A 61 -7.89 12.89 -28.71
CA ALA A 61 -6.77 13.44 -27.95
C ALA A 61 -6.20 12.39 -26.99
N GLN A 62 -7.08 11.65 -26.30
CA GLN A 62 -6.68 10.55 -25.43
C GLN A 62 -6.05 9.39 -26.22
N LYS A 63 -6.58 9.07 -27.42
CA LYS A 63 -5.98 8.05 -28.28
C LYS A 63 -4.57 8.44 -28.71
N GLU A 64 -4.34 9.70 -29.04
CA GLU A 64 -3.02 10.21 -29.39
C GLU A 64 -2.05 10.13 -28.19
N LEU A 65 -2.48 10.56 -27.01
CA LEU A 65 -1.69 10.45 -25.78
C LEU A 65 -1.27 9.00 -25.49
N VAL A 66 -2.24 8.07 -25.55
CA VAL A 66 -1.98 6.63 -25.33
C VAL A 66 -1.04 6.07 -26.41
N ALA A 67 -1.26 6.39 -27.68
CA ALA A 67 -0.43 5.90 -28.79
C ALA A 67 1.03 6.40 -28.75
N ASN A 68 1.24 7.59 -28.20
CA ASN A 68 2.56 8.21 -28.04
C ASN A 68 3.30 7.71 -26.78
N THR A 69 2.60 7.06 -25.85
CA THR A 69 3.18 6.50 -24.63
C THR A 69 3.72 5.09 -24.90
N LYS A 70 5.03 4.86 -24.76
CA LYS A 70 5.65 3.55 -25.04
C LYS A 70 6.76 3.20 -24.05
N ASN A 71 6.90 1.91 -23.78
CA ASN A 71 8.05 1.30 -23.08
C ASN A 71 8.35 1.96 -21.73
N LEU A 72 7.34 2.06 -20.87
CA LEU A 72 7.51 2.57 -19.51
C LEU A 72 7.71 1.40 -18.55
N PRO A 73 8.81 1.38 -17.77
CA PRO A 73 8.96 0.38 -16.73
C PRO A 73 7.88 0.61 -15.67
N ASN A 74 7.37 -0.50 -15.15
CA ASN A 74 6.42 -0.52 -14.06
C ASN A 74 6.92 -1.49 -12.99
N LYS A 75 6.77 -1.10 -11.73
CA LYS A 75 7.07 -1.94 -10.58
C LYS A 75 5.77 -2.49 -10.05
N HIS A 76 5.81 -3.73 -9.57
CA HIS A 76 4.75 -4.26 -8.76
C HIS A 76 5.15 -4.16 -7.29
N ASN A 77 4.62 -3.15 -6.61
CA ASN A 77 4.94 -2.79 -5.25
C ASN A 77 3.93 -3.38 -4.27
N VAL A 78 4.41 -3.86 -3.13
CA VAL A 78 3.63 -4.08 -1.91
C VAL A 78 4.23 -3.25 -0.78
N MET A 79 3.42 -2.92 0.23
CA MET A 79 3.90 -2.21 1.42
C MET A 79 3.97 -3.13 2.63
N PHE A 80 4.92 -2.86 3.52
CA PHE A 80 5.05 -3.59 4.78
C PHE A 80 5.34 -2.63 5.92
N ALA A 81 4.63 -2.78 7.03
CA ALA A 81 4.81 -2.03 8.26
C ALA A 81 5.27 -2.95 9.39
N LYS A 82 6.38 -2.59 10.03
CA LYS A 82 6.94 -3.27 11.20
C LYS A 82 6.96 -2.31 12.39
N CYS A 83 6.08 -2.56 13.34
CA CYS A 83 5.98 -1.86 14.61
C CYS A 83 6.39 -2.81 15.75
N ASP A 84 6.44 -2.31 16.98
CA ASP A 84 6.80 -3.13 18.15
C ASP A 84 5.70 -4.14 18.52
N ASP A 85 4.44 -3.80 18.28
CA ASP A 85 3.25 -4.55 18.67
C ASP A 85 2.57 -5.29 17.51
N TYR A 86 2.83 -4.88 16.27
CA TYR A 86 2.30 -5.56 15.08
C TYR A 86 3.24 -5.51 13.88
N THR A 87 3.01 -6.46 12.98
CA THR A 87 3.57 -6.53 11.63
C THR A 87 2.42 -6.66 10.64
N ALA A 88 2.32 -5.72 9.70
CA ALA A 88 1.24 -5.66 8.73
C ALA A 88 1.80 -5.61 7.30
N LEU A 89 1.45 -6.59 6.49
CA LEU A 89 1.72 -6.60 5.06
C LEU A 89 0.51 -6.04 4.31
N ILE A 90 0.72 -5.14 3.36
CA ILE A 90 -0.31 -4.52 2.52
C ILE A 90 -0.13 -5.08 1.11
N ASP A 91 -1.09 -5.90 0.70
CA ASP A 91 -1.04 -6.77 -0.47
C ASP A 91 0.15 -7.76 -0.47
N SER A 92 0.07 -8.79 -1.29
CA SER A 92 0.95 -9.97 -1.21
C SER A 92 1.58 -10.39 -2.53
N GLY A 93 1.36 -9.62 -3.60
CA GLY A 93 1.91 -9.95 -4.91
C GLY A 93 1.20 -11.12 -5.59
N TYR A 94 1.76 -11.53 -6.72
CA TYR A 94 1.40 -12.75 -7.42
C TYR A 94 1.92 -14.00 -6.69
N GLU A 95 1.31 -15.16 -6.96
CA GLU A 95 1.81 -16.46 -6.49
C GLU A 95 3.26 -16.74 -6.90
N ASP A 96 3.64 -16.41 -8.14
CA ASP A 96 5.00 -16.61 -8.66
C ASP A 96 6.01 -15.55 -8.17
N SER A 97 5.56 -14.50 -7.48
CA SER A 97 6.43 -13.57 -6.74
C SER A 97 6.56 -13.89 -5.26
N LEU A 98 5.91 -14.94 -4.76
CA LEU A 98 5.89 -15.25 -3.33
C LEU A 98 7.30 -15.45 -2.75
N GLU A 99 8.19 -16.11 -3.47
CA GLU A 99 9.56 -16.34 -2.98
C GLU A 99 10.38 -15.04 -2.90
N VAL A 100 10.13 -14.07 -3.79
CA VAL A 100 10.72 -12.73 -3.71
C VAL A 100 10.19 -12.00 -2.47
N LEU A 101 8.88 -12.05 -2.24
CA LEU A 101 8.26 -11.46 -1.05
C LEU A 101 8.83 -12.06 0.25
N LYS A 102 8.92 -13.40 0.35
CA LYS A 102 9.52 -14.09 1.50
C LYS A 102 10.98 -13.68 1.71
N TYR A 103 11.75 -13.58 0.63
CA TYR A 103 13.13 -13.14 0.68
C TYR A 103 13.26 -11.70 1.22
N ASP A 104 12.45 -10.77 0.72
CA ASP A 104 12.49 -9.36 1.12
C ASP A 104 12.04 -9.16 2.57
N LEU A 105 10.96 -9.83 3.00
CA LEU A 105 10.51 -9.85 4.39
C LEU A 105 11.61 -10.34 5.34
N GLN A 106 12.28 -11.43 5.00
CA GLN A 106 13.34 -11.99 5.84
C GLN A 106 14.61 -11.13 5.81
N THR A 107 15.01 -10.63 4.64
CA THR A 107 16.28 -9.91 4.45
C THR A 107 16.23 -8.51 5.03
N PHE A 108 15.14 -7.77 4.77
CA PHE A 108 15.03 -6.36 5.15
C PHE A 108 14.15 -6.14 6.39
N GLY A 109 13.12 -6.98 6.56
CA GLY A 109 12.24 -6.94 7.72
C GLY A 109 12.72 -7.77 8.90
N ASN A 110 13.58 -8.79 8.67
CA ASN A 110 13.83 -9.87 9.63
C ASN A 110 12.51 -10.50 10.12
N ILE A 111 11.64 -10.82 9.18
CA ILE A 111 10.29 -11.37 9.38
C ILE A 111 10.14 -12.63 8.53
N LYS A 112 9.66 -13.71 9.14
CA LYS A 112 9.18 -14.88 8.42
C LYS A 112 7.67 -14.80 8.19
N PRO A 113 7.11 -15.56 7.23
CA PRO A 113 5.66 -15.58 7.01
C PRO A 113 4.83 -15.88 8.27
N GLU A 114 5.34 -16.72 9.18
CA GLU A 114 4.70 -17.01 10.46
C GLU A 114 4.74 -15.87 11.48
N ASP A 115 5.62 -14.88 11.31
CA ASP A 115 5.75 -13.73 12.21
C ASP A 115 4.79 -12.60 11.82
N LEU A 116 4.13 -12.69 10.66
CA LEU A 116 3.14 -11.71 10.22
C LEU A 116 1.87 -11.81 11.06
N THR A 117 1.48 -10.69 11.64
CA THR A 117 0.27 -10.58 12.48
C THR A 117 -0.96 -10.14 11.68
N TYR A 118 -0.77 -9.35 10.62
CA TYR A 118 -1.85 -8.87 9.77
C TYR A 118 -1.46 -8.87 8.30
N VAL A 119 -2.44 -9.13 7.44
CA VAL A 119 -2.37 -8.82 6.01
C VAL A 119 -3.56 -7.95 5.64
N ILE A 120 -3.31 -6.77 5.11
CA ILE A 120 -4.30 -5.80 4.67
C ILE A 120 -4.41 -5.91 3.15
N ILE A 121 -5.60 -6.15 2.64
CA ILE A 121 -5.84 -6.29 1.20
C ILE A 121 -6.58 -5.06 0.70
N THR A 122 -5.98 -4.40 -0.29
CA THR A 122 -6.53 -3.21 -0.95
C THR A 122 -7.71 -3.60 -1.84
N HIS A 123 -7.52 -4.69 -2.59
CA HIS A 123 -8.52 -5.37 -3.39
C HIS A 123 -8.03 -6.79 -3.75
N ALA A 124 -8.91 -7.68 -4.22
CA ALA A 124 -8.61 -9.09 -4.37
C ALA A 124 -8.34 -9.53 -5.82
N HIS A 125 -7.68 -8.69 -6.62
CA HIS A 125 -7.09 -9.17 -7.87
C HIS A 125 -5.94 -10.15 -7.59
N PRO A 126 -5.69 -11.11 -8.51
CA PRO A 126 -4.74 -12.20 -8.28
C PRO A 126 -3.32 -11.76 -7.91
N ASP A 127 -2.93 -10.55 -8.30
CA ASP A 127 -1.64 -9.97 -8.02
C ASP A 127 -1.55 -9.22 -6.70
N HIS A 128 -2.66 -9.04 -5.99
CA HIS A 128 -2.68 -8.49 -4.65
C HIS A 128 -2.83 -9.59 -3.59
N ILE A 129 -3.47 -10.70 -3.95
CA ILE A 129 -3.74 -11.81 -3.03
C ILE A 129 -2.97 -13.09 -3.35
N GLY A 130 -2.21 -13.15 -4.45
CA GLY A 130 -1.53 -14.36 -4.89
C GLY A 130 -0.55 -14.88 -3.84
N GLY A 131 0.17 -14.00 -3.13
CA GLY A 131 1.06 -14.40 -2.04
C GLY A 131 0.36 -14.95 -0.79
N LEU A 132 -0.97 -14.87 -0.67
CA LEU A 132 -1.72 -15.43 0.45
C LEU A 132 -1.76 -16.97 0.46
N ILE A 133 -1.49 -17.61 -0.68
CA ILE A 133 -1.53 -19.06 -0.87
C ILE A 133 -0.15 -19.62 -1.23
N ASP A 134 0.21 -20.75 -0.60
CA ASP A 134 1.43 -21.51 -0.90
C ASP A 134 1.10 -23.00 -0.86
N GLY A 135 1.24 -23.69 -2.00
CA GLY A 135 0.94 -25.12 -2.11
C GLY A 135 -0.49 -25.49 -1.65
N GLY A 136 -1.47 -24.61 -1.88
CA GLY A 136 -2.87 -24.83 -1.48
C GLY A 136 -3.18 -24.51 -0.01
N LYS A 137 -2.26 -23.89 0.73
CA LYS A 137 -2.40 -23.55 2.15
C LYS A 137 -2.15 -22.07 2.39
N LYS A 138 -2.54 -21.57 3.56
CA LYS A 138 -2.18 -20.21 4.00
C LYS A 138 -0.67 -20.04 4.03
N THR A 139 -0.16 -19.05 3.30
CA THR A 139 1.22 -18.56 3.46
C THR A 139 1.42 -17.96 4.86
N PHE A 140 0.50 -17.07 5.28
CA PHE A 140 0.60 -16.29 6.51
C PHE A 140 -0.33 -16.84 7.59
N LYS A 141 0.01 -18.04 8.10
CA LYS A 141 -0.89 -18.84 8.97
C LYS A 141 -1.36 -18.16 10.26
N ASN A 142 -0.58 -17.21 10.78
CA ASN A 142 -0.86 -16.51 12.04
C ASN A 142 -1.50 -15.12 11.81
N ALA A 143 -1.58 -14.68 10.55
CA ALA A 143 -2.02 -13.34 10.23
C ALA A 143 -3.55 -13.26 10.16
N ARG A 144 -4.10 -12.17 10.71
CA ARG A 144 -5.49 -11.79 10.45
C ARG A 144 -5.58 -11.02 9.13
N LEU A 145 -6.48 -11.44 8.25
CA LEU A 145 -6.77 -10.76 7.00
C LEU A 145 -7.71 -9.56 7.26
N LEU A 146 -7.30 -8.36 6.87
CA LEU A 146 -8.12 -7.15 6.90
C LEU A 146 -8.50 -6.78 5.47
N ILE A 147 -9.79 -6.64 5.18
CA ILE A 147 -10.30 -6.40 3.81
C ILE A 147 -11.65 -5.66 3.87
N ASP A 148 -12.02 -4.94 2.82
CA ASP A 148 -13.36 -4.35 2.69
C ASP A 148 -14.43 -5.45 2.57
N GLU A 149 -15.56 -5.27 3.26
CA GLU A 149 -16.67 -6.22 3.20
C GLU A 149 -17.24 -6.36 1.78
N LYS A 150 -17.32 -5.26 1.02
CA LYS A 150 -17.79 -5.29 -0.38
C LYS A 150 -16.85 -6.07 -1.27
N GLU A 151 -15.55 -5.95 -1.02
CA GLU A 151 -14.54 -6.68 -1.78
C GLU A 151 -14.69 -8.17 -1.54
N TRP A 152 -14.69 -8.57 -0.27
CA TRP A 152 -14.90 -9.96 0.12
C TRP A 152 -16.19 -10.53 -0.48
N ASP A 153 -17.31 -9.82 -0.32
CA ASP A 153 -18.60 -10.27 -0.82
C ASP A 153 -18.67 -10.41 -2.34
N TYR A 154 -18.08 -9.46 -3.07
CA TYR A 154 -18.04 -9.50 -4.53
C TYR A 154 -17.32 -10.75 -5.02
N TRP A 155 -16.12 -11.01 -4.50
CA TRP A 155 -15.30 -12.14 -4.95
C TRP A 155 -15.85 -13.49 -4.49
N MET A 156 -16.35 -13.59 -3.25
CA MET A 156 -16.96 -14.81 -2.74
C MET A 156 -18.23 -15.22 -3.51
N LYS A 157 -18.98 -14.24 -4.04
CA LYS A 157 -20.16 -14.47 -4.90
C LYS A 157 -19.83 -14.53 -6.40
N GLY A 158 -18.60 -14.17 -6.77
CA GLY A 158 -18.14 -14.03 -8.15
C GLY A 158 -17.99 -15.37 -8.89
N LYS A 159 -17.29 -15.37 -10.03
CA LYS A 159 -16.99 -16.59 -10.81
C LYS A 159 -15.50 -16.94 -10.83
N ASP A 160 -14.65 -16.10 -10.25
CA ASP A 160 -13.23 -16.39 -10.13
C ASP A 160 -13.01 -17.39 -9.01
N GLU A 161 -12.95 -18.67 -9.38
CA GLU A 161 -12.75 -19.77 -8.44
C GLU A 161 -11.38 -19.71 -7.76
N ARG A 162 -10.35 -19.15 -8.43
CA ARG A 162 -9.02 -19.04 -7.83
C ARG A 162 -9.00 -17.99 -6.73
N THR A 163 -9.55 -16.81 -6.99
CA THR A 163 -9.68 -15.77 -5.96
C THR A 163 -10.52 -16.27 -4.77
N LYS A 164 -11.63 -16.96 -5.03
CA LYS A 164 -12.44 -17.57 -3.97
C LYS A 164 -11.66 -18.59 -3.14
N GLU A 165 -10.90 -19.47 -3.78
CA GLU A 165 -10.08 -20.47 -3.10
C GLU A 165 -9.10 -19.80 -2.14
N ILE A 166 -8.38 -18.78 -2.63
CA ILE A 166 -7.40 -18.03 -1.86
C ILE A 166 -8.05 -17.34 -0.66
N LEU A 167 -9.12 -16.57 -0.88
CA LEU A 167 -9.84 -15.87 0.20
C LEU A 167 -10.43 -16.86 1.22
N SER A 168 -10.98 -17.99 0.75
CA SER A 168 -11.59 -19.02 1.59
C SER A 168 -10.63 -19.62 2.60
N LEU A 169 -9.32 -19.62 2.32
CA LEU A 169 -8.32 -20.03 3.31
C LEU A 169 -8.45 -19.17 4.57
N TYR A 170 -8.63 -17.85 4.45
CA TYR A 170 -8.66 -16.89 5.56
C TYR A 170 -10.06 -16.60 6.12
N LYS A 171 -11.10 -17.34 5.70
CA LYS A 171 -12.51 -17.09 6.09
C LYS A 171 -12.75 -16.96 7.60
N ASP A 172 -12.01 -17.72 8.40
CA ASP A 172 -12.12 -17.79 9.86
C ASP A 172 -11.19 -16.80 10.57
N ASP A 173 -10.20 -16.24 9.87
CA ASP A 173 -9.17 -15.34 10.39
C ASP A 173 -9.20 -14.00 9.67
N LYS A 174 -10.40 -13.42 9.52
CA LYS A 174 -10.57 -12.12 8.86
C LYS A 174 -11.30 -11.10 9.73
N SER A 175 -11.16 -9.84 9.39
CA SER A 175 -11.99 -8.75 9.89
C SER A 175 -12.21 -7.73 8.78
N PHE A 176 -13.40 -7.11 8.79
CA PHE A 176 -13.73 -6.10 7.78
C PHE A 176 -13.32 -4.70 8.24
N PHE A 177 -13.00 -3.85 7.28
CA PHE A 177 -12.73 -2.44 7.54
C PHE A 177 -13.97 -1.74 8.15
N ASP A 178 -13.74 -0.89 9.16
CA ASP A 178 -14.68 0.12 9.62
C ASP A 178 -14.10 1.48 9.22
N HIS A 179 -14.53 2.04 8.07
CA HIS A 179 -13.94 3.28 7.52
C HIS A 179 -14.09 4.52 8.42
N LYS A 180 -14.80 4.41 9.55
CA LYS A 180 -14.88 5.47 10.56
C LYS A 180 -13.78 5.36 11.62
N LYS A 181 -12.98 4.29 11.57
CA LYS A 181 -11.93 3.99 12.54
C LYS A 181 -10.64 3.60 11.82
N PRO A 182 -9.50 3.90 12.44
CA PRO A 182 -8.23 3.34 11.99
C PRO A 182 -8.20 1.82 12.15
N LEU A 183 -7.45 1.16 11.26
CA LEU A 183 -7.04 -0.23 11.42
C LEU A 183 -6.07 -0.36 12.60
N PHE A 184 -5.20 0.64 12.77
CA PHE A 184 -4.25 0.78 13.87
C PHE A 184 -4.22 2.23 14.33
N ASP A 185 -4.46 2.47 15.62
CA ASP A 185 -4.56 3.81 16.23
C ASP A 185 -3.39 4.07 17.19
N GLY A 186 -2.17 3.98 16.66
CA GLY A 186 -0.94 4.24 17.41
C GLY A 186 -0.29 5.56 17.02
N ALA A 187 0.99 5.72 17.39
CA ALA A 187 1.83 6.81 16.90
C ALA A 187 1.94 6.79 15.37
N LEU A 188 1.89 5.59 14.77
CA LEU A 188 1.52 5.39 13.38
C LEU A 188 0.04 5.03 13.30
N LYS A 189 -0.76 5.91 12.71
CA LYS A 189 -2.15 5.64 12.38
C LYS A 189 -2.26 5.04 10.98
N ILE A 190 -2.99 3.94 10.85
CA ILE A 190 -3.25 3.31 9.55
C ILE A 190 -4.75 3.31 9.27
N MET A 191 -5.16 3.88 8.13
CA MET A 191 -6.56 3.96 7.72
C MET A 191 -6.79 3.25 6.37
N ALA A 192 -7.94 2.60 6.22
CA ALA A 192 -8.45 2.18 4.91
C ALA A 192 -9.37 3.27 4.33
N ILE A 193 -8.99 3.81 3.18
CA ILE A 193 -9.70 4.88 2.48
C ILE A 193 -10.42 4.28 1.26
N PRO A 194 -11.76 4.30 1.23
CA PRO A 194 -12.53 3.82 0.08
C PRO A 194 -12.13 4.51 -1.22
N ALA A 195 -11.77 3.70 -2.22
CA ALA A 195 -11.43 4.14 -3.57
C ALA A 195 -12.06 3.22 -4.61
N TYR A 196 -13.37 3.01 -4.48
CA TYR A 196 -14.14 2.07 -5.30
C TYR A 196 -14.11 2.40 -6.78
N GLY A 197 -14.23 1.37 -7.62
CA GLY A 197 -14.34 1.48 -9.08
C GLY A 197 -13.49 0.44 -9.78
N HIS A 198 -12.19 0.41 -9.48
CA HIS A 198 -11.28 -0.63 -9.97
C HIS A 198 -11.81 -2.02 -9.60
N THR A 199 -12.12 -2.19 -8.31
CA THR A 199 -13.04 -3.22 -7.82
C THR A 199 -14.12 -2.60 -6.92
N PRO A 200 -15.23 -3.31 -6.64
CA PRO A 200 -16.32 -2.79 -5.81
C PRO A 200 -15.95 -2.43 -4.36
N GLY A 201 -14.87 -3.01 -3.82
CA GLY A 201 -14.35 -2.74 -2.49
C GLY A 201 -12.87 -2.30 -2.49
N HIS A 202 -12.36 -1.77 -3.60
CA HIS A 202 -10.99 -1.23 -3.67
C HIS A 202 -10.76 -0.11 -2.63
N ASN A 203 -9.67 -0.22 -1.89
CA ASN A 203 -9.25 0.75 -0.87
C ASN A 203 -7.79 1.16 -1.05
N MET A 204 -7.52 2.45 -0.82
CA MET A 204 -6.17 2.93 -0.55
C MET A 204 -5.86 2.79 0.93
N ILE A 205 -4.59 2.69 1.31
CA ILE A 205 -4.18 2.59 2.72
C ILE A 205 -3.31 3.80 3.07
N SER A 206 -3.73 4.62 4.02
CA SER A 206 -2.90 5.71 4.53
C SER A 206 -2.13 5.30 5.79
N PHE A 207 -0.94 5.87 5.91
CA PHE A 207 -0.03 5.83 7.04
C PHE A 207 0.16 7.28 7.48
N GLU A 208 -0.21 7.59 8.71
CA GLU A 208 -0.29 8.97 9.22
C GLU A 208 0.42 9.05 10.58
N SER A 209 1.28 10.06 10.72
CA SER A 209 1.89 10.51 11.96
C SER A 209 1.79 12.03 11.99
N ASP A 210 2.04 12.67 13.15
CA ASP A 210 1.67 14.07 13.42
C ASP A 210 1.80 15.05 12.24
N ASN A 211 2.91 15.02 11.48
CA ASN A 211 3.16 15.93 10.36
C ASN A 211 3.41 15.24 9.01
N ASP A 212 3.31 13.92 8.93
CA ASP A 212 3.66 13.16 7.73
C ASP A 212 2.51 12.25 7.30
N LYS A 213 2.37 12.08 5.99
CA LYS A 213 1.38 11.19 5.39
C LYS A 213 1.94 10.45 4.20
N ILE A 214 1.79 9.12 4.20
CA ILE A 214 2.04 8.26 3.05
C ILE A 214 0.74 7.54 2.69
N ILE A 215 0.36 7.53 1.42
CA ILE A 215 -0.79 6.78 0.94
C ILE A 215 -0.33 5.72 -0.05
N PHE A 216 -0.62 4.45 0.26
CA PHE A 216 -0.58 3.37 -0.71
C PHE A 216 -1.85 3.42 -1.56
N ILE A 217 -1.74 3.91 -2.79
CA ILE A 217 -2.90 4.12 -3.66
C ILE A 217 -3.32 2.85 -4.42
N ALA A 218 -2.58 1.75 -4.25
CA ALA A 218 -2.82 0.47 -4.91
C ALA A 218 -3.03 0.65 -6.43
N ASP A 219 -4.19 0.24 -6.94
CA ASP A 219 -4.56 0.20 -8.36
C ASP A 219 -5.44 1.37 -8.79
N LEU A 220 -5.37 2.48 -8.04
CA LEU A 220 -5.94 3.75 -8.48
C LEU A 220 -5.38 4.15 -9.87
N LEU A 221 -4.10 3.86 -10.12
CA LEU A 221 -3.35 4.14 -11.35
C LEU A 221 -2.54 2.91 -11.77
N HIS A 222 -2.40 2.71 -13.08
CA HIS A 222 -1.61 1.62 -13.67
C HIS A 222 -0.54 2.14 -14.64
N VAL A 223 -0.82 3.26 -15.31
CA VAL A 223 0.09 3.94 -16.24
C VAL A 223 0.21 5.39 -15.79
N LEU A 224 1.11 5.65 -14.85
CA LEU A 224 1.27 6.98 -14.22
C LEU A 224 1.36 8.11 -15.26
N ALA A 225 2.27 7.99 -16.23
CA ALA A 225 2.52 9.01 -17.24
C ALA A 225 1.31 9.38 -18.13
N VAL A 226 0.23 8.58 -18.09
CA VAL A 226 -1.02 8.87 -18.80
C VAL A 226 -2.11 9.27 -17.81
N GLN A 227 -2.36 8.46 -16.79
CA GLN A 227 -3.52 8.61 -15.92
C GLN A 227 -3.34 9.70 -14.84
N GLU A 228 -2.12 10.19 -14.62
CA GLU A 228 -1.87 11.41 -13.85
C GLU A 228 -2.34 12.65 -14.61
N VAL A 229 -2.02 12.72 -15.91
CA VAL A 229 -2.37 13.87 -16.78
C VAL A 229 -3.82 13.80 -17.26
N GLU A 230 -4.31 12.60 -17.55
CA GLU A 230 -5.66 12.33 -18.06
C GLU A 230 -6.35 11.27 -17.17
N PRO A 231 -6.75 11.64 -15.94
CA PRO A 231 -7.33 10.69 -14.98
C PRO A 231 -8.67 10.09 -15.41
N SER A 232 -9.34 10.71 -16.38
CA SER A 232 -10.57 10.18 -16.96
C SER A 232 -10.35 8.90 -17.80
N ILE A 233 -9.09 8.56 -18.14
CA ILE A 233 -8.73 7.33 -18.87
C ILE A 233 -8.72 6.14 -17.91
N SER A 234 -9.70 5.24 -18.10
CA SER A 234 -9.81 3.98 -17.37
C SER A 234 -8.90 2.89 -17.97
N ILE A 235 -8.83 1.73 -17.32
CA ILE A 235 -8.12 0.55 -17.83
C ILE A 235 -9.08 -0.64 -17.95
N THR A 236 -8.80 -1.61 -18.84
CA THR A 236 -9.66 -2.80 -19.01
C THR A 236 -9.79 -3.69 -17.77
N TYR A 237 -8.96 -3.47 -16.74
CA TYR A 237 -9.01 -4.18 -15.48
C TYR A 237 -10.03 -3.58 -14.50
N ASP A 238 -10.52 -2.36 -14.75
CA ASP A 238 -11.56 -1.74 -13.92
C ASP A 238 -12.89 -2.48 -14.08
N ILE A 239 -13.46 -2.97 -12.98
CA ILE A 239 -14.79 -3.60 -12.96
C ILE A 239 -15.88 -2.58 -13.26
N ASP A 240 -15.74 -1.35 -12.73
CA ASP A 240 -16.54 -0.19 -13.12
C ASP A 240 -15.62 0.94 -13.61
N PRO A 241 -15.32 0.99 -14.92
CA PRO A 241 -14.41 1.99 -15.49
C PRO A 241 -14.86 3.44 -15.24
N ALA A 242 -16.17 3.69 -15.20
CA ALA A 242 -16.70 5.03 -15.01
C ALA A 242 -16.56 5.49 -13.55
N GLN A 243 -16.82 4.59 -12.59
CA GLN A 243 -16.58 4.86 -11.19
C GLN A 243 -15.08 4.98 -10.88
N ALA A 244 -14.23 4.12 -11.47
CA ALA A 244 -12.78 4.17 -11.29
C ALA A 244 -12.19 5.52 -11.72
N ALA A 245 -12.58 6.02 -12.90
CA ALA A 245 -12.17 7.33 -13.39
C ALA A 245 -12.58 8.47 -12.45
N LYS A 246 -13.85 8.51 -12.02
CA LYS A 246 -14.35 9.54 -11.08
C LYS A 246 -13.64 9.49 -9.73
N THR A 247 -13.38 8.29 -9.22
CA THR A 247 -12.64 8.11 -7.97
C THR A 247 -11.20 8.62 -8.12
N ARG A 248 -10.53 8.26 -9.20
CA ARG A 248 -9.16 8.71 -9.50
C ARG A 248 -9.07 10.23 -9.60
N GLU A 249 -9.94 10.86 -10.40
CA GLU A 249 -10.04 12.33 -10.51
C GLU A 249 -10.16 12.95 -9.12
N LYS A 250 -11.17 12.53 -8.33
CA LYS A 250 -11.39 13.07 -6.99
C LYS A 250 -10.19 12.88 -6.05
N VAL A 251 -9.51 11.74 -6.13
CA VAL A 251 -8.36 11.46 -5.26
C VAL A 251 -7.18 12.35 -5.67
N LEU A 252 -6.85 12.42 -6.96
CA LEU A 252 -5.73 13.22 -7.46
C LEU A 252 -5.95 14.73 -7.19
N ASP A 253 -7.17 15.23 -7.43
CA ASP A 253 -7.56 16.61 -7.06
C ASP A 253 -7.42 16.88 -5.55
N GLY A 254 -7.48 15.83 -4.72
CA GLY A 254 -7.35 15.93 -3.27
C GLY A 254 -5.93 15.78 -2.73
N LEU A 255 -4.93 15.50 -3.59
CA LEU A 255 -3.53 15.29 -3.20
C LEU A 255 -2.70 16.59 -3.14
N GLU A 256 -3.33 17.76 -3.22
CA GLU A 256 -2.68 19.10 -3.24
C GLU A 256 -1.87 19.46 -1.96
N ASP A 257 -1.81 18.59 -0.96
CA ASP A 257 -0.98 18.80 0.24
C ASP A 257 0.46 18.37 -0.04
N GLU A 258 1.39 19.34 -0.07
CA GLU A 258 2.82 19.15 -0.31
C GLU A 258 3.48 18.08 0.61
N THR A 259 2.86 17.78 1.76
CA THR A 259 3.35 16.78 2.73
C THR A 259 2.89 15.36 2.44
N THR A 260 1.87 15.17 1.61
CA THR A 260 1.33 13.84 1.30
C THR A 260 2.15 13.17 0.21
N LYS A 261 2.77 12.04 0.56
CA LYS A 261 3.48 11.18 -0.40
C LYS A 261 2.61 10.00 -0.81
N ILE A 262 2.73 9.57 -2.06
CA ILE A 262 2.02 8.41 -2.59
C ILE A 262 2.98 7.37 -3.16
N VAL A 263 2.57 6.11 -3.09
CA VAL A 263 3.13 5.02 -3.88
C VAL A 263 1.99 4.08 -4.26
N GLY A 264 1.97 3.60 -5.50
CA GLY A 264 0.97 2.66 -5.99
C GLY A 264 1.55 1.26 -6.15
N ALA A 265 0.67 0.28 -6.31
CA ALA A 265 1.07 -1.08 -6.64
C ALA A 265 1.72 -1.15 -8.02
N HIS A 266 1.28 -0.31 -8.95
CA HIS A 266 1.77 -0.21 -10.32
C HIS A 266 2.37 1.17 -10.62
N MET A 267 3.62 1.37 -10.21
CA MET A 267 4.35 2.64 -10.42
C MET A 267 5.74 2.45 -11.05
N PRO A 268 6.28 3.45 -11.78
CA PRO A 268 7.65 3.38 -12.33
C PRO A 268 8.74 3.47 -11.25
N TYR A 269 8.33 3.78 -10.02
CA TYR A 269 9.17 3.88 -8.84
C TYR A 269 8.60 3.03 -7.69
N LYS A 270 9.38 2.94 -6.63
CA LYS A 270 9.06 2.24 -5.38
C LYS A 270 9.24 3.11 -4.14
N SER A 271 9.72 4.33 -4.31
CA SER A 271 9.81 5.30 -3.23
C SER A 271 8.53 6.14 -3.23
N PRO A 272 7.91 6.40 -2.08
CA PRO A 272 6.82 7.36 -1.99
C PRO A 272 7.27 8.74 -2.49
N ILE A 273 6.45 9.38 -3.32
CA ILE A 273 6.71 10.71 -3.89
C ILE A 273 5.54 11.66 -3.62
N THR A 274 5.81 12.96 -3.57
CA THR A 274 4.77 13.98 -3.79
C THR A 274 4.54 14.06 -5.30
N LEU A 275 3.27 14.07 -5.75
CA LEU A 275 3.00 14.35 -7.16
C LEU A 275 3.34 15.82 -7.46
N PRO A 276 4.01 16.10 -8.59
CA PRO A 276 4.27 17.49 -8.99
C PRO A 276 2.96 18.23 -9.27
N GLU A 277 2.92 19.54 -8.94
CA GLU A 277 1.85 20.46 -9.37
C GLU A 277 1.77 20.59 -10.90
#